data_AF-A0A7V3P875-F1
#
_entry.id   AF-A0A7V3P875-F1
#
_cell.length_a   1.000
_cell.length_b   1.000
_cell.length_c   1.000
_cell.angle_alpha   90.00
_cell.angle_beta   90.00
_cell.angle_gamma   90.00
#
_symmetry.space_group_name_H-M   'P 1'
#
loop_
_entity.id
_entity.type
_entity.pdbx_description
1 polymer ?
#
loop_
_entity_poly.entity_id
_entity_poly.type
_entity_poly.pdbx_seq_one_letter_code
_entity_poly.pdbx_strand_id
1 'polypeptide(L)'
;VLFYASSTVEGIVYRDELENLASTIPGFRLTHVISQPPDDWQGHRGRITAGVLQAELGEPRAWTYYLVGPPGMVAGMEKLLEELGVPAPQQIKEQFAGYGA
;
A
#
# COMPACT_ATOMS: atom_id res chain seq x y z
N VAL A 1 0.94 8.49 -4.13
CA VAL A 1 1.75 7.27 -4.00
C VAL A 1 0.79 6.10 -3.91
N LEU A 2 1.00 5.04 -4.70
CA LEU A 2 0.26 3.79 -4.61
C LEU A 2 1.14 2.76 -3.92
N PHE A 3 0.73 2.32 -2.74
CA PHE A 3 1.34 1.18 -2.07
C PHE A 3 0.65 -0.10 -2.55
N TYR A 4 1.37 -0.91 -3.32
CA TYR A 4 0.82 -2.15 -3.89
C TYR A 4 1.42 -3.36 -3.17
N ALA A 5 0.64 -3.95 -2.27
CA ALA A 5 1.07 -5.10 -1.48
C ALA A 5 0.76 -6.42 -2.22
N SER A 6 1.73 -7.32 -2.29
CA SER A 6 1.57 -8.63 -2.94
C SER A 6 2.34 -9.72 -2.20
N SER A 7 1.95 -10.99 -2.39
CA SER A 7 2.64 -12.10 -1.74
C SER A 7 4.03 -12.32 -2.34
N THR A 8 4.12 -12.44 -3.66
CA THR A 8 5.36 -12.60 -4.43
C THR A 8 5.40 -11.55 -5.54
N VAL A 9 6.55 -11.41 -6.21
CA VAL A 9 6.73 -10.48 -7.33
C VAL A 9 5.90 -10.92 -8.55
N GLU A 10 5.80 -12.22 -8.79
CA GLU A 10 5.02 -12.81 -9.88
C GLU A 10 3.51 -12.69 -9.65
N GLY A 11 3.09 -12.50 -8.39
CA GLY A 11 1.69 -12.31 -8.02
C GLY A 11 1.19 -10.87 -8.18
N ILE A 12 2.04 -9.93 -8.63
CA ILE A 12 1.64 -8.54 -8.88
C ILE A 12 0.77 -8.50 -10.13
N VAL A 13 -0.51 -8.17 -9.95
CA VAL A 13 -1.46 -8.02 -11.05
C VAL A 13 -1.25 -6.65 -11.70
N TYR A 14 -1.26 -6.61 -13.04
CA TYR A 14 -1.03 -5.41 -13.86
C TYR A 14 0.32 -4.72 -13.58
N ARG A 15 1.36 -5.50 -13.32
CA ARG A 15 2.68 -4.97 -12.95
C ARG A 15 3.21 -3.99 -14.00
N ASP A 16 3.27 -4.41 -15.25
CA ASP A 16 3.85 -3.61 -16.34
C ASP A 16 3.04 -2.34 -16.59
N GLU A 17 1.71 -2.42 -16.48
CA GLU A 17 0.82 -1.27 -16.62
C GLU A 17 0.99 -0.27 -15.47
N LEU A 18 1.09 -0.75 -14.23
CA LEU A 18 1.35 0.09 -13.06
C LEU A 18 2.73 0.76 -13.13
N GLU A 19 3.76 0.03 -13.55
CA GLU A 19 5.10 0.58 -13.78
C GLU A 19 5.09 1.62 -14.90
N ASN A 20 4.35 1.37 -15.99
CA ASN A 20 4.16 2.34 -17.06
C ASN A 20 3.46 3.62 -16.55
N LEU A 21 2.41 3.51 -15.72
CA LEU A 21 1.76 4.67 -15.10
C LEU A 21 2.74 5.47 -14.24
N ALA A 22 3.64 4.81 -13.50
CA ALA A 22 4.68 5.47 -12.73
C ALA A 22 5.75 6.16 -13.57
N SER A 23 6.03 5.66 -14.77
CA SER A 23 6.97 6.31 -15.68
C SER A 23 6.35 7.50 -16.43
N THR A 24 5.02 7.52 -16.61
CA THR A 24 4.34 8.46 -17.51
C THR A 24 3.58 9.58 -16.80
N ILE A 25 3.08 9.36 -15.58
CA ILE A 25 2.26 10.34 -14.85
C ILE A 25 3.13 11.12 -13.85
N PRO A 26 3.33 12.44 -14.05
CA PRO A 26 4.08 13.26 -13.11
C PRO A 26 3.47 13.22 -11.70
N GLY A 27 4.28 12.92 -10.70
CA GLY A 27 3.86 12.87 -9.30
C GLY A 27 3.17 11.56 -8.87
N PHE A 28 2.87 10.65 -9.80
CA PHE A 28 2.52 9.28 -9.43
C PHE A 28 3.78 8.53 -9.01
N ARG A 29 3.70 7.84 -7.88
CA ARG A 29 4.77 6.96 -7.38
C ARG A 29 4.17 5.63 -7.04
N LEU A 30 4.79 4.55 -7.49
CA LEU A 30 4.41 3.18 -7.20
C LEU A 30 5.42 2.60 -6.21
N THR A 31 4.92 2.08 -5.09
CA THR A 31 5.72 1.45 -4.05
C THR A 31 5.23 0.03 -3.85
N HIS A 32 6.01 -0.95 -4.30
CA HIS A 32 5.71 -2.37 -4.07
C HIS A 32 6.13 -2.80 -2.66
N VAL A 33 5.26 -3.56 -2.00
CA VAL A 33 5.55 -4.20 -0.70
C VAL A 33 5.30 -5.69 -0.83
N ILE A 34 6.36 -6.49 -0.79
CA ILE A 34 6.29 -7.92 -1.10
C ILE A 34 6.54 -8.73 0.17
N SER A 35 5.60 -9.60 0.53
CA SER A 35 5.69 -10.35 1.80
C SER A 35 6.63 -11.55 1.74
N GLN A 36 6.77 -12.18 0.58
CA GLN A 36 7.70 -13.27 0.28
C GLN A 36 8.57 -12.89 -0.93
N PRO A 37 9.43 -11.86 -0.79
CA PRO A 37 10.24 -11.38 -1.89
C PRO A 37 11.42 -12.32 -2.16
N PRO A 38 11.95 -12.35 -3.40
CA PRO A 38 13.24 -12.96 -3.68
C PRO A 38 14.37 -12.24 -2.92
N ASP A 39 15.53 -12.89 -2.81
CA ASP A 39 16.67 -12.37 -2.03
C ASP A 39 17.25 -11.07 -2.57
N ASP A 40 17.13 -10.83 -3.87
CA ASP A 40 17.61 -9.65 -4.58
C ASP A 40 16.61 -8.48 -4.58
N TRP A 41 15.45 -8.63 -3.93
CA TRP A 41 14.43 -7.59 -3.87
C TRP A 41 14.92 -6.35 -3.13
N GLN A 42 14.95 -5.22 -3.84
CA GLN A 42 15.40 -3.94 -3.31
C GLN A 42 14.27 -3.08 -2.72
N GLY A 43 13.01 -3.49 -2.91
CA GLY A 43 11.84 -2.76 -2.40
C GLY A 43 11.50 -3.14 -0.95
N HIS A 44 10.35 -2.66 -0.48
CA HIS A 44 9.87 -2.97 0.86
C HIS A 44 9.47 -4.45 1.00
N ARG A 45 9.82 -5.05 2.14
CA ARG A 45 9.60 -6.45 2.46
C ARG A 45 8.53 -6.59 3.56
N GLY A 46 7.73 -7.64 3.49
CA GLY A 46 6.72 -7.95 4.52
C GLY A 46 5.39 -7.23 4.29
N ARG A 47 4.95 -6.46 5.29
CA ARG A 47 3.69 -5.69 5.29
C ARG A 47 3.98 -4.19 5.28
N ILE A 48 2.98 -3.38 4.92
CA ILE A 48 3.05 -1.93 5.09
C ILE A 48 3.11 -1.64 6.60
N THR A 49 4.11 -0.86 7.02
CA THR A 49 4.33 -0.46 8.42
C THR A 49 4.48 1.05 8.53
N ALA A 50 4.50 1.58 9.75
CA ALA A 50 4.80 2.99 10.02
C ALA A 50 6.12 3.43 9.36
N GLY A 51 7.17 2.59 9.44
CA GLY A 51 8.47 2.88 8.83
C GLY A 51 8.39 2.96 7.31
N VAL A 52 7.61 2.08 6.67
CA VAL A 52 7.38 2.13 5.21
C VAL A 52 6.68 3.42 4.82
N LEU A 53 5.61 3.79 5.52
CA LEU A 53 4.88 5.04 5.24
C LEU A 53 5.77 6.26 5.45
N GLN A 54 6.55 6.29 6.53
CA GLN A 54 7.44 7.41 6.83
C GLN A 54 8.57 7.55 5.79
N ALA A 55 9.14 6.44 5.33
CA ALA A 55 10.17 6.44 4.29
C ALA A 55 9.67 7.01 2.96
N GLU A 56 8.42 6.70 2.57
CA GLU A 56 7.86 7.04 1.26
C GLU A 56 7.12 8.39 1.24
N LEU A 57 6.61 8.83 2.40
CA LEU A 57 5.74 10.00 2.54
C LEU A 57 6.34 11.12 3.39
N GLY A 58 7.35 10.84 4.22
CA GLY A 58 7.93 11.79 5.17
C GLY A 58 7.03 12.02 6.39
N GLU A 59 5.94 12.77 6.21
CA GLU A 59 4.93 13.05 7.25
C GLU A 59 3.61 12.34 6.93
N PRO A 60 3.38 11.11 7.44
CA PRO A 60 2.17 10.34 7.12
C PRO A 60 0.83 11.04 7.43
N ARG A 61 0.79 11.93 8.43
CA ARG A 61 -0.42 12.68 8.83
C ARG A 61 -0.87 13.74 7.83
N ALA A 62 0.01 14.15 6.92
CA ALA A 62 -0.31 15.15 5.91
C ALA A 62 -1.12 14.58 4.72
N TRP A 63 -1.38 13.27 4.70
CA TRP A 63 -1.94 12.56 3.55
C TRP A 63 -3.36 12.03 3.79
N THR A 64 -4.12 11.94 2.71
CA THR A 64 -5.38 11.18 2.66
C THR A 64 -5.10 9.78 2.12
N TYR A 65 -5.65 8.77 2.79
CA TYR A 65 -5.45 7.36 2.49
C TYR A 65 -6.73 6.77 1.92
N TYR A 66 -6.60 6.08 0.79
CA TYR A 66 -7.63 5.23 0.22
C TYR A 66 -7.24 3.78 0.48
N LEU A 67 -8.02 3.09 1.31
CA LEU A 67 -7.76 1.72 1.72
C LEU A 67 -8.67 0.77 0.95
N VAL A 68 -8.08 0.00 0.03
CA VAL A 68 -8.80 -0.93 -0.85
C VAL A 68 -8.11 -2.29 -0.83
N GLY A 69 -8.82 -3.33 -0.42
CA GLY A 69 -8.34 -4.71 -0.44
C GLY A 69 -9.10 -5.61 0.55
N PRO A 70 -8.55 -6.79 0.88
CA PRO A 70 -9.22 -7.74 1.75
C PRO A 70 -9.54 -7.15 3.14
N PRO A 71 -10.65 -7.56 3.79
CA PRO A 71 -11.08 -6.97 5.07
C PRO A 71 -9.98 -6.92 6.14
N GLY A 72 -9.20 -8.00 6.30
CA GLY A 72 -8.10 -8.04 7.26
C GLY A 72 -6.94 -7.09 6.93
N MET A 73 -6.72 -6.78 5.65
CA MET A 73 -5.73 -5.78 5.24
C MET A 73 -6.22 -4.38 5.56
N VAL A 74 -7.47 -4.06 5.20
CA VAL A 74 -8.08 -2.74 5.45
C VAL A 74 -8.11 -2.44 6.94
N ALA A 75 -8.57 -3.39 7.77
CA ALA A 75 -8.59 -3.24 9.23
C ALA A 75 -7.17 -3.07 9.83
N GLY A 76 -6.17 -3.79 9.31
CA GLY A 76 -4.78 -3.63 9.73
C GLY A 76 -4.20 -2.26 9.38
N MET A 77 -4.53 -1.73 8.19
CA MET A 77 -4.12 -0.39 7.77
C MET A 77 -4.82 0.70 8.56
N GLU A 78 -6.12 0.57 8.83
CA GLU A 78 -6.88 1.48 9.70
C GLU A 78 -6.22 1.62 11.07
N LYS A 79 -5.94 0.49 11.74
CA LYS A 79 -5.25 0.50 13.04
C LYS A 79 -3.89 1.18 12.97
N LEU A 80 -3.10 0.90 11.92
CA LEU A 80 -1.81 1.55 11.72
C LEU A 80 -1.95 3.07 11.57
N LEU A 81 -2.91 3.53 10.78
CA LEU A 81 -3.15 4.97 10.57
C LEU A 81 -3.67 5.65 11.84
N GLU A 82 -4.48 4.97 12.65
CA GLU A 82 -4.90 5.44 13.97
C GLU A 82 -3.72 5.57 14.95
N GLU A 83 -2.84 4.58 15.03
CA GLU A 83 -1.61 4.64 15.84
C GLU A 83 -0.68 5.78 15.40
N LEU A 84 -0.63 6.03 14.09
CA LEU A 84 0.08 7.16 13.52
C LEU A 84 -0.63 8.50 13.75
N GLY A 85 -1.85 8.52 14.28
CA GLY A 85 -2.62 9.74 14.53
C GLY A 85 -3.15 10.41 13.28
N VAL A 86 -3.45 9.65 12.23
CA VAL A 86 -4.10 10.15 11.00
C VAL A 86 -5.60 10.32 11.27
N PRO A 87 -6.15 11.54 11.13
CA PRO A 87 -7.58 11.82 11.28
C PRO A 87 -8.50 10.88 10.49
N ALA A 88 -9.58 10.40 11.12
CA ALA A 88 -10.56 9.52 10.46
C ALA A 88 -11.12 10.07 9.13
N PRO A 89 -11.39 11.38 8.95
CA PRO A 89 -11.85 11.93 7.67
C PRO A 89 -10.84 11.78 6.51
N GLN A 90 -9.55 11.57 6.83
CA GLN A 90 -8.50 11.31 5.84
C GLN A 90 -8.36 9.82 5.51
N GLN A 91 -9.17 8.94 6.13
CA GLN A 91 -9.14 7.50 5.88
C GLN A 91 -10.40 7.07 5.13
N ILE A 92 -10.31 7.01 3.80
CA ILE A 92 -11.40 6.61 2.92
C ILE A 92 -11.26 5.11 2.67
N LYS A 93 -12.27 4.35 3.10
CA LYS A 93 -12.20 2.88 3.11
C LYS A 93 -13.21 2.34 2.11
N GLU A 94 -12.77 1.45 1.25
CA GLU A 94 -13.66 0.67 0.39
C GLU A 94 -13.43 -0.81 0.70
N GLN A 95 -14.39 -1.38 1.41
CA GLN A 95 -14.40 -2.81 1.73
C GLN A 95 -15.07 -3.55 0.59
N PHE A 96 -14.28 -4.13 -0.30
CA PHE A 96 -14.80 -5.12 -1.24
C PHE A 96 -14.98 -6.45 -0.52
N ALA A 97 -16.23 -6.90 -0.36
CA ALA A 97 -16.55 -8.24 0.10
C ALA A 97 -16.46 -9.25 -1.07
N GLY A 98 -15.33 -9.96 -1.19
CA GLY A 98 -15.17 -11.16 -2.05
C GLY A 98 -13.69 -11.52 -2.20
N TYR A 99 -13.22 -12.76 -2.09
CA TYR A 99 -13.81 -14.11 -2.22
C TYR A 99 -13.96 -14.83 -0.86
N GLY A 100 -15.16 -15.33 -0.58
CA GLY A 100 -15.46 -16.15 0.60
C GLY A 100 -16.75 -15.71 1.32
N ALA A 101 -17.90 -16.01 0.70
CA ALA A 101 -19.10 -16.36 1.47
C ALA A 101 -19.00 -17.84 1.86
#